data_AF-A0A7S7S6D6-F1
#
_entry.id   AF-A0A7S7S6D6-F1
#
_cell.length_a   1.000
_cell.length_b   1.000
_cell.length_c   1.000
_cell.angle_alpha   90.00
_cell.angle_beta   90.00
_cell.angle_gamma   90.00
#
_symmetry.space_group_name_H-M   'P 1'
#
loop_
_entity.id
_entity.type
_entity.pdbx_description
1 polymer ?
#
loop_
_entity_poly.entity_id
_entity_poly.type
_entity_poly.pdbx_seq_one_letter_code
_entity_poly.pdbx_strand_id
1 'polypeptide(L)'
;MSTLHRRFARGQRLTLGESDRLFRLAHVAAMAEAVFGDEEKARFWLCKPKLSFAGTPPVALLLTYLGTLLIEELLIEHADRLRCE
;
A
#
# COMPACT_ATOMS: atom_id res chain seq x y z
N MET A 1 8.98 -17.04 11.04
CA MET A 1 7.51 -17.26 11.07
C MET A 1 6.88 -16.20 11.98
N SER A 2 6.07 -15.28 11.44
CA SER A 2 5.41 -14.22 12.21
C SER A 2 4.16 -14.74 12.95
N THR A 3 3.77 -14.09 14.03
CA THR A 3 2.58 -14.42 14.85
C THR A 3 1.28 -14.44 14.03
N LEU A 4 1.20 -13.63 12.98
CA LEU A 4 0.09 -13.61 12.01
C LEU A 4 -0.07 -14.94 11.27
N HIS A 5 1.02 -15.49 10.73
CA HIS A 5 1.00 -16.78 10.04
C HIS A 5 0.46 -17.92 10.93
N ARG A 6 0.80 -17.87 12.23
CA ARG A 6 0.36 -18.89 13.20
C ARG A 6 -1.13 -18.79 13.54
N ARG A 7 -1.70 -17.58 13.54
CA ARG A 7 -3.14 -17.35 13.82
C ARG A 7 -4.01 -17.63 12.60
N PHE A 8 -3.55 -17.28 11.41
CA PHE A 8 -4.23 -17.57 10.15
C PHE A 8 -4.37 -19.09 9.92
N ALA A 9 -3.30 -19.85 10.17
CA ALA A 9 -3.32 -21.32 10.08
C ALA A 9 -4.26 -22.01 11.10
N ARG A 10 -4.74 -21.29 12.12
CA ARG A 10 -5.71 -21.80 13.13
C ARG A 10 -7.14 -21.32 12.87
N GLY A 11 -7.41 -20.65 11.75
CA GLY A 11 -8.75 -20.15 11.42
C GLY A 11 -9.26 -19.06 12.38
N GLN A 12 -8.38 -18.38 13.12
CA GLN A 12 -8.79 -17.28 13.98
C GLN A 12 -9.10 -16.03 13.16
N ARG A 13 -10.23 -15.38 13.45
CA ARG A 13 -10.57 -14.07 12.88
C ARG A 13 -9.45 -13.06 13.18
N LEU A 14 -9.14 -12.23 12.19
CA LEU A 14 -8.25 -11.08 12.36
C LEU A 14 -8.82 -10.15 13.43
N THR A 15 -7.95 -9.60 14.27
CA THR A 15 -8.31 -8.50 15.16
C THR A 15 -8.63 -7.25 14.33
N LEU A 16 -9.36 -6.29 14.91
CA LEU A 16 -9.69 -5.03 14.24
C LEU A 16 -8.45 -4.33 13.67
N GLY A 17 -7.35 -4.25 14.42
CA GLY A 17 -6.11 -3.62 13.95
C GLY A 17 -5.37 -4.42 12.86
N GLU A 18 -5.53 -5.75 12.81
CA GLU A 18 -4.98 -6.57 11.73
C GLU A 18 -5.82 -6.42 10.46
N SER A 19 -7.15 -6.43 10.59
CA SER A 19 -8.09 -6.18 9.49
C SER A 19 -7.90 -4.79 8.89
N ASP A 20 -7.73 -3.77 9.73
CA ASP A 20 -7.48 -2.38 9.33
C ASP A 20 -6.15 -2.23 8.56
N ARG A 21 -5.06 -2.86 9.04
CA ARG A 21 -3.79 -2.89 8.28
C ARG A 21 -3.91 -3.62 6.95
N LEU A 22 -4.62 -4.75 6.92
CA LEU A 22 -4.86 -5.50 5.69
C LEU A 22 -5.69 -4.68 4.70
N PHE A 23 -6.72 -3.99 5.19
CA PHE A 23 -7.57 -3.12 4.38
C PHE A 23 -6.75 -1.98 3.76
N ARG A 24 -5.93 -1.29 4.55
CA ARG A 24 -5.03 -0.24 4.02
C ARG A 24 -4.14 -0.73 2.90
N LEU A 25 -3.53 -1.90 3.08
CA LEU A 25 -2.68 -2.51 2.06
C LEU A 25 -3.47 -2.83 0.78
N ALA A 26 -4.63 -3.48 0.91
CA ALA A 26 -5.48 -3.82 -0.22
C ALA A 26 -5.99 -2.56 -0.95
N HIS A 27 -6.38 -1.52 -0.20
CA HIS A 27 -6.85 -0.26 -0.75
C HIS A 27 -5.78 0.43 -1.61
N VAL A 28 -4.58 0.62 -1.06
CA VAL A 28 -3.47 1.27 -1.77
C VAL A 28 -2.97 0.42 -2.93
N ALA A 29 -2.97 -0.91 -2.81
CA ALA A 29 -2.61 -1.80 -3.91
C ALA A 29 -3.58 -1.65 -5.09
N ALA A 30 -4.89 -1.69 -4.84
CA ALA A 30 -5.91 -1.50 -5.87
C ALA A 30 -5.84 -0.11 -6.52
N MET A 31 -5.59 0.93 -5.72
CA MET A 31 -5.42 2.28 -6.23
C MET A 31 -4.18 2.40 -7.12
N ALA A 32 -3.04 1.84 -6.70
CA ALA A 32 -1.82 1.85 -7.50
C ALA A 32 -2.02 1.07 -8.82
N GLU A 33 -2.68 -0.08 -8.78
CA GLU A 33 -3.02 -0.85 -9.98
C GLU A 33 -3.90 -0.05 -10.94
N ALA A 34 -4.90 0.68 -10.43
CA ALA A 34 -5.74 1.57 -11.25
C ALA A 34 -4.95 2.72 -11.90
N VAL A 35 -3.92 3.24 -11.22
CA VAL A 35 -3.06 4.32 -11.75
C VAL A 35 -2.07 3.80 -12.79
N PHE A 36 -1.45 2.63 -12.56
CA PHE A 36 -0.42 2.09 -13.43
C PHE A 36 -0.94 1.15 -14.54
N GLY A 37 -2.18 0.67 -14.40
CA GLY A 37 -2.81 -0.28 -15.33
C GLY A 37 -2.20 -1.68 -15.34
N ASP A 38 -1.31 -1.98 -14.39
CA ASP A 38 -0.53 -3.21 -14.33
C ASP A 38 -0.15 -3.54 -12.87
N GLU A 39 -0.53 -4.74 -12.42
CA GLU A 39 -0.29 -5.21 -11.05
C GLU A 39 1.20 -5.26 -10.71
N GLU A 40 2.05 -5.68 -11.64
CA GLU A 40 3.49 -5.82 -11.40
C GLU A 40 4.17 -4.44 -11.27
N LYS A 41 3.78 -3.47 -12.10
CA LYS A 41 4.23 -2.08 -11.98
C LYS A 41 3.76 -1.46 -10.67
N ALA A 42 2.52 -1.68 -10.27
CA ALA A 42 1.98 -1.19 -9.00
C ALA A 42 2.75 -1.76 -7.81
N ARG A 43 2.96 -3.08 -7.79
CA ARG A 43 3.76 -3.77 -6.77
C ARG A 43 5.19 -3.23 -6.72
N PHE A 44 5.85 -3.09 -7.87
CA PHE A 44 7.20 -2.55 -7.96
C PHE A 44 7.27 -1.11 -7.42
N TRP A 45 6.29 -0.27 -7.77
CA TRP A 45 6.23 1.11 -7.29
C TRP A 45 6.05 1.18 -5.76
N LEU A 46 5.21 0.31 -5.18
CA LEU A 46 4.94 0.26 -3.74
C LEU A 46 6.13 -0.27 -2.90
N CYS A 47 6.96 -1.13 -3.49
CA CYS A 47 8.13 -1.71 -2.83
C CYS A 47 9.43 -0.91 -3.06
N LYS A 48 9.46 0.00 -4.03
CA LYS A 48 10.67 0.76 -4.35
C LYS A 48 10.81 2.00 -3.44
N PRO A 49 11.97 2.21 -2.80
CA PRO A 49 12.31 3.45 -2.11
C PRO A 49 11.97 4.71 -2.92
N LYS A 50 11.34 5.69 -2.28
CA LYS A 50 11.00 6.98 -2.89
C LYS A 50 11.73 8.10 -2.16
N LEU A 51 12.34 9.02 -2.91
CA LEU A 51 12.95 10.22 -2.34
C LEU A 51 11.92 11.10 -1.62
N SER A 52 10.69 11.18 -2.16
CA SER A 52 9.56 11.88 -1.53
C SER A 52 9.21 11.33 -0.14
N PHE A 53 9.61 10.10 0.17
CA PHE A 53 9.43 9.44 1.46
C PHE A 53 10.76 9.19 2.18
N ALA A 54 11.74 10.09 1.99
CA ALA A 54 13.06 10.02 2.61
C ALA A 54 13.80 8.67 2.37
N GLY A 55 13.62 8.08 1.18
CA GLY A 55 14.22 6.79 0.83
C GLY A 55 13.48 5.57 1.40
N THR A 56 12.30 5.76 1.98
CA THR A 56 11.47 4.67 2.49
C THR A 56 10.54 4.16 1.37
N PRO A 57 10.28 2.84 1.25
CA PRO A 57 9.29 2.36 0.30
C PRO A 57 7.86 2.69 0.79
N PRO A 58 6.92 3.00 -0.12
CA PRO A 58 5.53 3.34 0.22
C PRO A 58 4.88 2.33 1.17
N VAL A 59 5.08 1.02 0.94
CA VAL A 59 4.49 -0.05 1.77
C VAL A 59 4.85 0.05 3.26
N ALA A 60 6.00 0.64 3.61
CA ALA A 60 6.41 0.79 5.00
C ALA A 60 5.64 1.92 5.73
N LEU A 61 5.01 2.84 5.01
CA LEU A 61 4.20 3.92 5.59
C LEU A 61 2.78 3.48 5.98
N LEU A 62 2.32 2.33 5.46
CA LEU A 62 0.98 1.75 5.73
C LEU A 62 0.76 1.32 7.19
N LEU A 63 1.78 1.44 8.03
CA LEU A 63 1.70 1.23 9.47
C LEU A 63 0.77 2.25 10.15
N THR A 64 0.57 3.42 9.53
CA THR A 64 -0.27 4.50 10.07
C THR A 64 -1.28 4.98 9.03
N TYR A 65 -2.38 5.55 9.52
CA TYR A 65 -3.38 6.18 8.66
C TYR A 65 -2.79 7.35 7.85
N LEU A 66 -2.02 8.23 8.50
CA LEU A 66 -1.36 9.37 7.84
C LEU A 66 -0.41 8.92 6.73
N GLY A 67 0.37 7.87 6.97
CA GLY A 67 1.24 7.32 5.94
C GLY A 67 0.49 6.76 4.73
N THR A 68 -0.77 6.34 4.91
CA THR A 68 -1.62 5.86 3.82
C THR A 68 -2.10 7.03 2.97
N LEU A 69 -2.57 8.11 3.60
CA LEU A 69 -2.98 9.33 2.91
C LEU A 69 -1.85 9.92 2.05
N LEU A 70 -0.60 9.91 2.55
CA LEU A 70 0.55 10.39 1.78
C LEU A 70 0.81 9.56 0.51
N ILE A 71 0.56 8.26 0.55
CA ILE A 71 0.70 7.40 -0.62
C ILE A 71 -0.43 7.67 -1.61
N GLU A 72 -1.66 7.80 -1.11
CA GLU A 72 -2.84 8.12 -1.93
C GLU A 72 -2.67 9.44 -2.67
N GLU A 73 -2.23 10.49 -1.97
CA GLU A 73 -1.95 11.80 -2.58
C GLU A 73 -0.90 11.71 -3.69
N LEU A 74 0.20 10.99 -3.46
CA LEU A 74 1.24 10.79 -4.47
C LEU A 74 0.74 10.00 -5.70
N LEU A 75 -0.15 9.03 -5.48
CA LEU A 75 -0.78 8.26 -6.56
C LEU A 75 -1.76 9.13 -7.37
N ILE A 76 -2.51 10.03 -6.73
CA ILE A 76 -3.36 11.02 -7.42
C ILE A 76 -2.51 11.93 -8.28
N GLU A 77 -1.41 12.48 -7.72
CA GLU A 77 -0.49 13.34 -8.47
C GLU A 77 0.10 12.62 -9.71
N HIS A 78 0.45 11.33 -9.57
CA HIS A 78 0.91 10.51 -10.69
C HIS A 78 -0.19 10.32 -11.74
N ALA A 79 -1.42 10.04 -11.31
CA ALA A 79 -2.55 9.84 -12.20
C ALA A 79 -2.88 11.10 -13.00
N ASP A 80 -2.85 12.27 -12.36
CA ASP A 80 -3.12 13.55 -13.01
C ASP A 80 -2.04 13.89 -14.04
N ARG A 81 -0.77 13.61 -13.73
CA ARG A 81 0.32 13.83 -14.68
C ARG A 81 0.18 12.97 -15.94
N LEU A 82 -0.23 11.70 -15.78
CA LEU A 82 -0.46 10.78 -16.90
C LEU A 82 -1.65 11.18 -17.79
N ARG A 83 -2.59 12.00 -17.29
CA ARG A 83 -3.72 12.50 -18.09
C ARG A 83 -3.40 13.77 -18.88
N CYS A 84 -2.32 14.46 -18.52
CA CYS A 84 -1.87 15.69 -19.18
C CYS A 84 -0.89 15.44 -20.34
N GLU A 85 -0.46 14.19 -20.54
CA GLU A 85 0.40 13.71 -21.64
C GLU A 85 -0.45 12.97 -22.69
#